data_AF-A0A0M1HXL1-F1
#
_entry.id   AF-A0A0M1HXL1-F1
#
_cell.length_a   1.000
_cell.length_b   1.000
_cell.length_c   1.000
_cell.angle_alpha   90.00
_cell.angle_beta   90.00
_cell.angle_gamma   90.00
#
_symmetry.space_group_name_H-M   'P 1'
#
loop_
_entity.id
_entity.type
_entity.pdbx_description
1 polymer ?
#
loop_
_entity_poly.entity_id
_entity_poly.type
_entity_poly.pdbx_seq_one_letter_code
_entity_poly.pdbx_strand_id
1 'polypeptide(L)'
;MIKGFIAGLIVANGFEWVAHKYILHGVHRTGQPRYSPVPRSMASHWAHHREVKTQHFHDDCYVEGLASWRTRNELLSLGVVAATSIAIFAPLSKGMAIAAAYSAINYFYVHRKAHLQPDWAKRRIPWHVDHHMNANQDANWCVTKPWFDYLLGTRVVSSPDLKEANPLGIWLPRAVSQRFTHAVERLRPVKWTPTALTATDCTHQQNRLRKVA
;
A
#
# COMPACT_ATOMS: atom_id res chain seq x y z
N MET A 1 -23.15 -15.11 -3.42
CA MET A 1 -21.97 -15.18 -2.54
C MET A 1 -20.72 -14.58 -3.18
N ILE A 2 -20.19 -15.14 -4.28
CA ILE A 2 -18.91 -14.70 -4.89
C ILE A 2 -18.91 -13.24 -5.37
N LYS A 3 -19.95 -12.80 -6.09
CA LYS A 3 -20.05 -11.40 -6.55
C LYS A 3 -19.96 -10.39 -5.39
N GLY A 4 -20.64 -10.70 -4.29
CA GLY A 4 -20.58 -9.90 -3.07
C GLY A 4 -19.21 -9.92 -2.42
N PHE A 5 -18.53 -11.06 -2.41
CA PHE A 5 -17.15 -11.14 -1.91
C PHE A 5 -16.19 -10.27 -2.73
N ILE A 6 -16.25 -10.34 -4.07
CA ILE A 6 -15.43 -9.50 -4.96
C ILE A 6 -15.73 -8.01 -4.74
N ALA A 7 -17.00 -7.62 -4.68
CA ALA A 7 -17.38 -6.24 -4.38
C ALA A 7 -16.84 -5.78 -3.02
N GLY A 8 -16.93 -6.64 -2.00
CA GLY A 8 -16.40 -6.37 -0.67
C GLY A 8 -14.88 -6.17 -0.66
N LEU A 9 -14.12 -6.92 -1.46
CA LEU A 9 -12.67 -6.72 -1.59
C LEU A 9 -12.32 -5.35 -2.20
N ILE A 10 -13.06 -4.94 -3.23
CA ILE A 10 -12.88 -3.62 -3.87
C ILE A 10 -13.18 -2.51 -2.86
N VAL A 11 -14.31 -2.62 -2.14
CA VAL A 11 -14.67 -1.66 -1.09
C VAL A 11 -13.62 -1.61 0.02
N ALA A 12 -13.12 -2.77 0.47
CA ALA A 12 -12.10 -2.82 1.51
C ALA A 12 -10.78 -2.18 1.08
N ASN A 13 -10.32 -2.39 -0.17
CA ASN A 13 -9.11 -1.73 -0.67
C ASN A 13 -9.30 -0.21 -0.85
N GLY A 14 -10.51 0.23 -1.24
CA GLY A 14 -10.85 1.65 -1.25
C GLY A 14 -10.85 2.27 0.14
N PHE A 15 -11.41 1.56 1.13
CA PHE A 15 -11.36 1.97 2.53
C PHE A 15 -9.93 2.00 3.06
N GLU A 16 -9.10 1.02 2.73
CA GLU A 16 -7.67 0.97 3.06
C GLU A 16 -6.97 2.25 2.60
N TRP A 17 -7.17 2.66 1.34
CA TRP A 17 -6.64 3.91 0.79
C TRP A 17 -7.11 5.15 1.58
N VAL A 18 -8.42 5.23 1.87
CA VAL A 18 -9.01 6.36 2.60
C VAL A 18 -8.48 6.43 4.03
N ALA A 19 -8.50 5.31 4.76
CA ALA A 19 -8.04 5.23 6.13
C ALA A 19 -6.55 5.57 6.22
N HIS A 20 -5.73 5.01 5.32
CA HIS A 20 -4.30 5.26 5.35
C HIS A 20 -3.97 6.73 5.09
N LYS A 21 -4.63 7.36 4.12
CA LYS A 21 -4.43 8.77 3.81
C LYS A 21 -4.99 9.72 4.88
N TYR A 22 -6.26 9.58 5.24
CA TYR A 22 -6.98 10.57 6.02
C TYR A 22 -6.97 10.30 7.53
N ILE A 23 -6.81 9.04 7.94
CA ILE A 23 -6.80 8.66 9.36
C ILE A 23 -5.38 8.43 9.86
N LEU A 24 -4.57 7.65 9.12
CA LEU A 24 -3.24 7.26 9.57
C LEU A 24 -2.17 8.31 9.26
N HIS A 25 -2.17 8.89 8.06
CA HIS A 25 -1.30 10.04 7.74
C HIS A 25 -1.89 11.37 8.18
N GLY A 26 -3.21 11.50 8.11
CA GLY A 26 -3.92 12.71 8.46
C GLY A 26 -3.84 13.80 7.38
N VAL A 27 -4.73 14.78 7.48
CA VAL A 27 -4.86 15.88 6.52
C VAL A 27 -3.90 17.01 6.87
N HIS A 28 -3.10 17.44 5.88
CA HIS A 28 -2.25 18.61 6.02
C HIS A 28 -3.08 19.89 6.20
N ARG A 29 -2.63 20.77 7.10
CA ARG A 29 -3.25 22.06 7.38
C ARG A 29 -2.15 23.11 7.47
N THR A 30 -2.22 24.15 6.65
CA THR A 30 -1.19 25.19 6.59
C THR A 30 -0.98 25.82 7.97
N GLY A 31 0.28 25.82 8.44
CA GLY A 31 0.65 26.37 9.75
C GLY A 31 0.15 25.58 10.96
N GLN A 32 -0.37 24.36 10.77
CA GLN A 32 -0.93 23.53 11.83
C GLN A 32 -0.45 22.07 11.71
N PRO A 33 -0.43 21.30 12.80
CA PRO A 33 -0.21 19.85 12.72
C PRO A 33 -1.29 19.17 11.86
N ARG A 34 -0.95 18.01 11.29
CA ARG A 34 -1.92 17.19 10.56
C ARG A 34 -3.10 16.83 11.43
N TYR A 35 -4.29 16.81 10.84
CA TYR A 35 -5.52 16.42 11.53
C TYR A 35 -5.90 14.98 11.20
N SER A 36 -6.29 14.23 12.22
CA SER A 36 -6.91 12.91 12.09
C SER A 36 -8.06 12.78 13.08
N PRO A 37 -9.18 12.15 12.70
CA PRO A 37 -10.26 11.83 13.63
C PRO A 37 -9.85 10.73 14.64
N VAL A 38 -8.73 10.03 14.41
CA VAL A 38 -8.20 9.01 15.32
C VAL A 38 -6.72 9.33 15.64
N PRO A 39 -6.45 10.36 16.47
CA PRO A 39 -5.09 10.86 16.70
C PRO A 39 -4.10 9.80 17.20
N ARG A 40 -4.57 8.83 18.00
CA ARG A 40 -3.76 7.73 18.50
C ARG A 40 -3.23 6.83 17.39
N SER A 41 -4.08 6.49 16.41
CA SER A 41 -3.67 5.67 15.27
C SER A 41 -2.76 6.46 14.33
N MET A 42 -3.00 7.77 14.14
CA MET A 42 -2.07 8.64 13.42
C MET A 42 -0.69 8.69 14.08
N ALA A 43 -0.64 8.87 15.40
CA ALA A 43 0.62 8.91 16.15
C ALA A 43 1.40 7.58 16.06
N SER A 44 0.69 6.45 16.19
CA SER A 44 1.26 5.11 16.00
C SER A 44 1.83 4.93 14.59
N HIS A 45 1.10 5.39 13.57
CA HIS A 45 1.48 5.23 12.17
C HIS A 45 2.70 6.08 11.79
N TRP A 46 2.76 7.33 12.26
CA TRP A 46 3.94 8.17 12.04
C TRP A 46 5.18 7.67 12.81
N ALA A 47 5.00 7.05 13.98
CA ALA A 47 6.09 6.37 14.68
C ALA A 47 6.63 5.19 13.87
N HIS A 48 5.72 4.35 13.36
CA HIS A 48 6.02 3.28 12.42
C HIS A 48 6.83 3.78 11.21
N HIS A 49 6.40 4.86 10.54
CA HIS A 49 7.17 5.44 9.41
C HIS A 49 8.58 5.88 9.78
N ARG A 50 8.78 6.50 10.95
CA ARG A 50 10.10 6.96 11.38
C ARG A 50 11.04 5.78 11.60
N GLU A 51 10.57 4.75 12.28
CA GLU A 51 11.34 3.55 12.59
C GLU A 51 11.71 2.76 11.32
N VAL A 52 10.71 2.50 10.46
CA VAL A 52 10.87 1.80 9.18
C VAL A 52 11.90 2.48 8.28
N LYS A 53 11.92 3.82 8.24
CA LYS A 53 12.91 4.58 7.46
C LYS A 53 14.34 4.40 7.98
N THR A 54 14.53 4.30 9.29
CA THR A 54 15.87 4.17 9.89
C THR A 54 16.33 2.72 9.99
N GLN A 55 15.42 1.75 9.88
CA GLN A 55 15.72 0.33 10.05
C GLN A 55 15.59 -0.48 8.75
N HIS A 56 15.90 0.12 7.60
CA HIS A 56 15.89 -0.58 6.30
C HIS A 56 14.58 -1.32 6.01
N PHE A 57 13.46 -0.68 6.33
CA PHE A 57 12.10 -1.18 6.18
C PHE A 57 11.61 -2.18 7.26
N HIS A 58 12.41 -2.47 8.28
CA HIS A 58 11.98 -3.24 9.46
C HIS A 58 11.18 -2.41 10.47
N ASP A 59 10.42 -3.08 11.33
CA ASP A 59 9.75 -2.46 12.48
C ASP A 59 9.71 -3.42 13.67
N ASP A 60 10.29 -3.00 14.79
CA ASP A 60 10.47 -3.81 15.99
C ASP A 60 9.15 -4.10 16.72
N CYS A 61 8.09 -3.29 16.53
CA CYS A 61 6.80 -3.58 17.18
C CYS A 61 6.22 -4.94 16.77
N TYR A 62 6.56 -5.42 15.57
CA TYR A 62 6.11 -6.72 15.08
C TYR A 62 6.90 -7.88 15.65
N VAL A 63 8.13 -7.63 16.11
CA VAL A 63 8.96 -8.55 16.89
C VAL A 63 8.44 -8.62 18.32
N GLU A 64 8.18 -7.46 18.94
CA GLU A 64 7.56 -7.34 20.27
C GLU A 64 6.15 -7.95 20.34
N GLY A 65 5.43 -7.97 19.21
CA GLY A 65 4.08 -8.49 19.13
C GLY A 65 3.11 -7.73 20.04
N LEU A 66 2.33 -8.44 20.85
CA LEU A 66 1.32 -7.84 21.72
C LEU A 66 1.89 -7.02 22.88
N ALA A 67 3.18 -7.16 23.21
CA ALA A 67 3.82 -6.28 24.18
C ALA A 67 3.83 -4.82 23.67
N SER A 68 4.02 -4.65 22.35
CA SER A 68 4.00 -3.34 21.72
C SER A 68 2.62 -2.71 21.77
N TRP A 69 2.55 -1.45 22.19
CA TRP A 69 1.30 -0.70 22.15
C TRP A 69 0.87 -0.38 20.71
N ARG A 70 1.83 -0.26 19.77
CA ARG A 70 1.57 0.01 18.34
C ARG A 70 0.87 -1.18 17.69
N THR A 71 1.37 -2.39 17.90
CA THR A 71 0.74 -3.64 17.42
C THR A 71 -0.65 -3.83 18.03
N ARG A 72 -0.83 -3.59 19.34
CA ARG A 72 -2.16 -3.62 19.98
C ARG A 72 -3.10 -2.58 19.37
N ASN A 73 -2.62 -1.36 19.11
CA ASN A 73 -3.42 -0.30 18.51
C ASN A 73 -3.87 -0.66 17.09
N GLU A 74 -2.99 -1.24 16.27
CA GLU A 74 -3.33 -1.73 14.93
C GLU A 74 -4.39 -2.83 15.00
N LEU A 75 -4.19 -3.86 15.83
CA LEU A 75 -5.14 -4.96 15.99
C LEU A 75 -6.51 -4.49 16.48
N LEU A 76 -6.55 -3.59 17.48
CA LEU A 76 -7.81 -3.01 17.96
C LEU A 76 -8.50 -2.19 16.88
N SER A 77 -7.76 -1.36 16.14
CA SER A 77 -8.32 -0.54 15.06
C SER A 77 -8.90 -1.42 13.95
N LEU A 78 -8.17 -2.45 13.53
CA LEU A 78 -8.64 -3.42 12.53
C LEU A 78 -9.84 -4.23 13.04
N GLY A 79 -9.86 -4.60 14.32
CA GLY A 79 -10.99 -5.27 14.95
C GLY A 79 -12.27 -4.41 14.91
N VAL A 80 -12.16 -3.12 15.25
CA VAL A 80 -13.29 -2.17 15.16
C VAL A 80 -13.77 -2.03 13.72
N VAL A 81 -12.87 -1.79 12.76
CA VAL A 81 -13.23 -1.66 11.34
C VAL A 81 -13.90 -2.94 10.82
N ALA A 82 -13.36 -4.11 11.15
CA ALA A 82 -13.92 -5.39 10.73
C ALA A 82 -15.31 -5.60 11.32
N ALA A 83 -15.48 -5.41 12.64
CA ALA A 83 -16.77 -5.59 13.31
C ALA A 83 -17.84 -4.64 12.76
N THR A 84 -17.51 -3.35 12.61
CA THR A 84 -18.43 -2.36 12.03
C THR A 84 -18.78 -2.70 10.58
N SER A 85 -17.80 -3.06 9.76
CA SER A 85 -18.05 -3.41 8.35
C SER A 85 -18.89 -4.68 8.21
N ILE A 86 -18.63 -5.69 9.05
CA ILE A 86 -19.44 -6.93 9.09
C ILE A 86 -20.87 -6.60 9.50
N ALA A 87 -21.09 -5.79 10.53
CA ALA A 87 -22.43 -5.39 10.97
C ALA A 87 -23.21 -4.67 9.86
N ILE A 88 -22.55 -3.78 9.11
CA ILE A 88 -23.15 -3.07 7.96
C ILE A 88 -23.45 -4.04 6.80
N PHE A 89 -22.53 -4.94 6.47
CA PHE A 89 -22.65 -5.77 5.28
C PHE A 89 -23.42 -7.07 5.48
N ALA A 90 -23.46 -7.64 6.69
CA ALA A 90 -24.16 -8.87 6.99
C ALA A 90 -25.64 -8.89 6.54
N PRO A 91 -26.46 -7.85 6.75
CA PRO A 91 -27.85 -7.83 6.27
C PRO A 91 -27.96 -7.68 4.74
N LEU A 92 -26.94 -7.12 4.08
CA LEU A 92 -26.97 -6.84 2.63
C LEU A 92 -26.37 -7.97 1.79
N SER A 93 -25.26 -8.54 2.25
CA SER A 93 -24.49 -9.53 1.52
C SER A 93 -23.51 -10.26 2.43
N LYS A 94 -23.80 -11.54 2.69
CA LYS A 94 -22.87 -12.45 3.39
C LYS A 94 -21.47 -12.47 2.76
N GLY A 95 -21.38 -12.34 1.43
CA GLY A 95 -20.11 -12.28 0.71
C GLY A 95 -19.29 -11.05 1.07
N MET A 96 -19.92 -9.89 1.18
CA MET A 96 -19.23 -8.65 1.59
C MET A 96 -18.80 -8.70 3.05
N ALA A 97 -19.63 -9.26 3.94
CA ALA A 97 -19.25 -9.46 5.34
C ALA A 97 -18.00 -10.37 5.48
N ILE A 98 -17.95 -11.48 4.74
CA ILE A 98 -16.77 -12.35 4.69
C ILE A 98 -15.56 -11.59 4.11
N ALA A 99 -15.74 -10.79 3.06
CA ALA A 99 -14.67 -9.99 2.49
C ALA A 99 -14.12 -8.95 3.47
N ALA A 100 -14.97 -8.33 4.30
CA ALA A 100 -14.54 -7.40 5.33
C ALA A 100 -13.66 -8.08 6.39
N ALA A 101 -14.11 -9.24 6.90
CA ALA A 101 -13.33 -10.04 7.85
C ALA A 101 -11.98 -10.47 7.25
N TYR A 102 -12.01 -11.03 6.04
CA TYR A 102 -10.82 -11.43 5.31
C TYR A 102 -9.85 -10.27 5.10
N SER A 103 -10.35 -9.10 4.71
CA SER A 103 -9.49 -7.96 4.37
C SER A 103 -8.76 -7.40 5.59
N ALA A 104 -9.40 -7.34 6.76
CA ALA A 104 -8.73 -6.92 7.99
C ALA A 104 -7.63 -7.89 8.42
N ILE A 105 -7.89 -9.20 8.35
CA ILE A 105 -6.89 -10.25 8.65
C ILE A 105 -5.73 -10.18 7.64
N ASN A 106 -6.05 -10.08 6.35
CA ASN A 106 -5.06 -10.01 5.28
C ASN A 106 -4.21 -8.74 5.38
N TYR A 107 -4.81 -7.59 5.72
CA TYR A 107 -4.09 -6.34 5.96
C TYR A 107 -3.04 -6.54 7.05
N PHE A 108 -3.44 -6.98 8.25
CA PHE A 108 -2.49 -7.19 9.35
C PHE A 108 -1.39 -8.17 8.98
N TYR A 109 -1.75 -9.31 8.36
CA TYR A 109 -0.78 -10.31 7.95
C TYR A 109 0.24 -9.77 6.95
N VAL A 110 -0.23 -9.10 5.89
CA VAL A 110 0.63 -8.56 4.84
C VAL A 110 1.51 -7.44 5.39
N HIS A 111 0.94 -6.52 6.16
CA HIS A 111 1.64 -5.40 6.75
C HIS A 111 2.74 -5.88 7.71
N ARG A 112 2.39 -6.70 8.70
CA ARG A 112 3.34 -7.32 9.62
C ARG A 112 4.44 -8.09 8.89
N LYS A 113 4.07 -8.93 7.91
CA LYS A 113 5.03 -9.72 7.16
C LYS A 113 5.99 -8.84 6.36
N ALA A 114 5.51 -7.73 5.81
CA ALA A 114 6.34 -6.82 5.03
C ALA A 114 7.50 -6.25 5.84
N HIS A 115 7.24 -5.88 7.09
CA HIS A 115 8.24 -5.30 7.99
C HIS A 115 9.08 -6.34 8.73
N LEU A 116 8.61 -7.59 8.85
CA LEU A 116 9.45 -8.71 9.31
C LEU A 116 10.32 -9.28 8.19
N GLN A 117 9.91 -9.13 6.93
CA GLN A 117 10.58 -9.69 5.75
C GLN A 117 10.64 -8.65 4.60
N PRO A 118 11.50 -7.62 4.70
CA PRO A 118 11.58 -6.56 3.68
C PRO A 118 11.83 -7.05 2.26
N ASP A 119 12.63 -8.10 2.09
CA ASP A 119 12.88 -8.69 0.78
C ASP A 119 11.64 -9.33 0.16
N TRP A 120 10.76 -9.90 0.99
CA TRP A 120 9.44 -10.33 0.53
C TRP A 120 8.59 -9.12 0.12
N ALA A 121 8.64 -8.04 0.89
CA ALA A 121 7.87 -6.82 0.59
C ALA A 121 8.28 -6.19 -0.74
N LYS A 122 9.59 -6.01 -0.98
CA LYS A 122 10.14 -5.49 -2.26
C LYS A 122 9.65 -6.29 -3.46
N ARG A 123 9.53 -7.61 -3.33
CA ARG A 123 9.08 -8.48 -4.44
C ARG A 123 7.56 -8.55 -4.60
N ARG A 124 6.79 -8.39 -3.52
CA ARG A 124 5.35 -8.73 -3.50
C ARG A 124 4.42 -7.54 -3.36
N ILE A 125 4.87 -6.50 -2.66
CA ILE A 125 4.14 -5.26 -2.43
C ILE A 125 5.07 -4.04 -2.56
N PRO A 126 5.83 -3.90 -3.66
CA PRO A 126 6.83 -2.84 -3.78
C PRO A 126 6.27 -1.42 -3.63
N TRP A 127 4.98 -1.21 -3.95
CA TRP A 127 4.29 0.05 -3.69
C TRP A 127 4.24 0.43 -2.20
N HIS A 128 4.14 -0.55 -1.29
CA HIS A 128 4.22 -0.31 0.15
C HIS A 128 5.66 0.02 0.56
N VAL A 129 6.65 -0.59 -0.09
CA VAL A 129 8.05 -0.19 0.09
C VAL A 129 8.26 1.26 -0.34
N ASP A 130 7.77 1.64 -1.53
CA ASP A 130 7.78 3.02 -1.99
C ASP A 130 7.06 3.95 -0.99
N HIS A 131 5.93 3.54 -0.42
CA HIS A 131 5.21 4.36 0.58
C HIS A 131 6.07 4.80 1.75
N HIS A 132 6.89 3.89 2.30
CA HIS A 132 7.77 4.21 3.42
C HIS A 132 9.08 4.86 2.98
N MET A 133 9.69 4.34 1.91
CA MET A 133 11.09 4.62 1.58
C MET A 133 11.27 5.75 0.57
N ASN A 134 10.20 6.15 -0.12
CA ASN A 134 10.23 7.29 -1.02
C ASN A 134 10.35 8.61 -0.23
N ALA A 135 10.97 9.62 -0.86
CA ALA A 135 10.96 11.00 -0.37
C ALA A 135 9.54 11.56 -0.28
N ASN A 136 8.65 11.18 -1.20
CA ASN A 136 7.23 11.53 -1.11
C ASN A 136 6.45 10.54 -0.24
N GLN A 137 6.14 10.95 1.00
CA GLN A 137 5.32 10.16 1.93
C GLN A 137 3.80 10.37 1.74
N ASP A 138 3.39 11.29 0.88
CA ASP A 138 1.98 11.56 0.56
C ASP A 138 1.55 10.84 -0.75
N ALA A 139 1.93 9.57 -0.89
CA ALA A 139 1.66 8.73 -2.05
C ALA A 139 1.64 7.23 -1.66
N ASN A 140 1.15 6.37 -2.57
CA ASN A 140 1.12 4.91 -2.41
C ASN A 140 0.38 4.46 -1.13
N TRP A 141 -0.88 4.84 -0.99
CA TRP A 141 -1.66 4.65 0.23
C TRP A 141 -2.17 3.23 0.45
N CYS A 142 -2.20 2.38 -0.56
CA CYS A 142 -2.59 1.00 -0.38
C CYS A 142 -1.40 0.16 0.10
N VAL A 143 -1.63 -0.71 1.07
CA VAL A 143 -0.70 -1.73 1.57
C VAL A 143 -0.89 -3.06 0.82
N THR A 144 -2.12 -3.56 0.72
CA THR A 144 -2.39 -4.94 0.28
C THR A 144 -2.40 -5.11 -1.23
N LYS A 145 -2.99 -4.14 -1.94
CA LYS A 145 -3.09 -4.07 -3.41
C LYS A 145 -3.11 -2.62 -3.87
N PRO A 146 -2.38 -2.22 -4.93
CA PRO A 146 -2.24 -0.81 -5.30
C PRO A 146 -3.44 -0.27 -6.10
N TRP A 147 -4.61 -0.92 -6.06
CA TRP A 147 -5.69 -0.64 -7.01
C TRP A 147 -6.17 0.80 -6.91
N PHE A 148 -6.46 1.28 -5.70
CA PHE A 148 -6.91 2.66 -5.51
C PHE A 148 -5.79 3.69 -5.71
N ASP A 149 -4.52 3.30 -5.57
CA ASP A 149 -3.41 4.17 -5.96
C ASP A 149 -3.33 4.42 -7.47
N TYR A 150 -3.64 3.40 -8.28
CA TYR A 150 -3.77 3.57 -9.72
C TYR A 150 -5.04 4.33 -10.09
N LEU A 151 -6.20 3.96 -9.52
CA LEU A 151 -7.47 4.60 -9.83
C LEU A 151 -7.45 6.11 -9.51
N LEU A 152 -6.84 6.49 -8.38
CA LEU A 152 -6.80 7.86 -7.89
C LEU A 152 -5.49 8.59 -8.23
N GLY A 153 -4.57 7.97 -8.97
CA GLY A 153 -3.36 8.62 -9.46
C GLY A 153 -2.34 8.97 -8.36
N THR A 154 -2.30 8.17 -7.29
CA THR A 154 -1.38 8.31 -6.15
C THR A 154 -0.23 7.32 -6.15
N ARG A 155 -0.14 6.43 -7.17
CA ARG A 155 1.05 5.59 -7.37
C ARG A 155 2.26 6.43 -7.80
N VAL A 156 3.33 6.40 -7.00
CA VAL A 156 4.63 7.04 -7.26
C VAL A 156 5.76 6.04 -7.07
N VAL A 157 6.47 5.71 -8.15
CA VAL A 157 7.54 4.71 -8.17
C VAL A 157 8.89 5.37 -7.90
N SER A 158 9.68 4.82 -6.97
CA SER A 158 11.00 5.37 -6.63
C SER A 158 12.17 4.75 -7.40
N SER A 159 12.01 3.55 -7.96
CA SER A 159 13.02 2.91 -8.80
C SER A 159 12.41 1.81 -9.70
N PRO A 160 13.04 1.45 -10.83
CA PRO A 160 12.50 0.43 -11.73
C PRO A 160 12.29 -0.94 -11.08
N ASP A 161 13.12 -1.32 -10.11
CA ASP A 161 13.01 -2.58 -9.36
C ASP A 161 11.84 -2.58 -8.36
N LEU A 162 11.36 -1.40 -7.94
CA LEU A 162 10.16 -1.23 -7.11
C LEU A 162 8.90 -0.96 -7.93
N LYS A 163 8.92 -1.22 -9.24
CA LYS A 163 7.71 -1.24 -10.06
C LYS A 163 7.13 -2.64 -10.16
N GLU A 164 5.89 -2.80 -9.71
CA GLU A 164 5.12 -4.01 -9.87
C GLU A 164 4.89 -4.35 -11.36
N ALA A 165 4.81 -5.65 -11.66
CA ALA A 165 4.66 -6.13 -13.04
C ALA A 165 3.35 -5.67 -13.69
N ASN A 166 2.30 -5.45 -12.88
CA ASN A 166 1.01 -4.94 -13.35
C ASN A 166 0.22 -4.24 -12.22
N PRO A 167 -0.69 -3.30 -12.57
CA PRO A 167 -1.51 -2.55 -11.62
C PRO A 167 -2.43 -3.39 -10.71
N LEU A 168 -2.67 -4.67 -11.01
CA LEU A 168 -3.47 -5.53 -10.12
C LEU A 168 -2.65 -6.06 -8.94
N GLY A 169 -1.32 -5.96 -8.98
CA GLY A 169 -0.45 -6.47 -7.92
C GLY A 169 -0.58 -8.00 -7.73
N ILE A 170 -0.84 -8.74 -8.81
CA ILE A 170 -0.94 -10.20 -8.82
C ILE A 170 -0.07 -10.78 -9.94
N TRP A 171 0.18 -12.08 -9.87
CA TRP A 171 0.88 -12.77 -10.96
C TRP A 171 -0.06 -12.90 -12.17
N LEU A 172 0.45 -12.55 -13.34
CA LEU A 172 -0.19 -12.75 -14.63
C LEU A 172 0.89 -13.15 -15.66
N PRO A 173 0.52 -13.82 -16.76
CA PRO A 173 1.44 -14.03 -17.88
C PRO A 173 1.99 -12.70 -18.40
N ARG A 174 3.29 -12.66 -18.74
CA ARG A 174 4.02 -11.43 -19.10
C ARG A 174 3.31 -10.58 -20.16
N ALA A 175 2.80 -11.22 -21.22
CA ALA A 175 2.09 -10.53 -22.30
C ALA A 175 0.80 -9.86 -21.79
N VAL A 176 0.06 -10.50 -20.88
CA VAL A 176 -1.15 -9.95 -20.27
C VAL A 176 -0.80 -8.79 -19.35
N SER A 177 0.21 -8.95 -18.49
CA SER A 177 0.71 -7.86 -17.64
C SER A 177 1.08 -6.63 -18.46
N GLN A 178 1.89 -6.78 -19.52
CA GLN A 178 2.36 -5.66 -20.33
C GLN A 178 1.21 -4.94 -21.03
N ARG A 179 0.27 -5.67 -21.64
CA ARG A 179 -0.89 -5.07 -22.31
C ARG A 179 -1.79 -4.34 -21.33
N PHE A 180 -2.05 -4.93 -20.17
CA PHE A 180 -2.89 -4.32 -19.15
C PHE A 180 -2.23 -3.08 -18.54
N THR A 181 -0.95 -3.16 -18.16
CA THR A 181 -0.17 -2.02 -17.67
C THR A 181 -0.16 -0.88 -18.68
N HIS A 182 0.08 -1.16 -19.97
CA HIS A 182 0.07 -0.15 -21.01
C HIS A 182 -1.31 0.52 -21.16
N ALA A 183 -2.40 -0.25 -21.10
CA ALA A 183 -3.75 0.29 -21.16
C ALA A 183 -4.08 1.21 -19.97
N VAL A 184 -3.71 0.82 -18.76
CA VAL A 184 -3.92 1.63 -17.55
C VAL A 184 -3.06 2.90 -17.60
N GLU A 185 -1.77 2.79 -17.94
CA GLU A 185 -0.85 3.92 -17.97
C GLU A 185 -1.15 4.90 -19.10
N ARG A 186 -1.83 4.48 -20.17
CA ARG A 186 -2.35 5.41 -21.19
C ARG A 186 -3.43 6.35 -20.66
N LEU A 187 -4.24 5.87 -19.72
CA LEU A 187 -5.31 6.66 -19.09
C LEU A 187 -4.79 7.47 -17.89
N ARG A 188 -3.92 6.86 -17.09
CA ARG A 188 -3.34 7.43 -15.87
C ARG A 188 -1.86 7.02 -15.77
N PRO A 189 -0.93 7.79 -16.36
CA PRO A 189 0.48 7.51 -16.27
C PRO A 189 0.96 7.47 -14.82
N VAL A 190 1.78 6.47 -14.48
CA VAL A 190 2.41 6.38 -13.16
C VAL A 190 3.47 7.47 -13.03
N LYS A 191 3.53 8.08 -11.86
CA LYS A 191 4.54 9.09 -11.53
C LYS A 191 5.83 8.41 -11.08
N TRP A 192 6.96 9.01 -11.41
CA TRP A 192 8.28 8.57 -10.99
C TRP A 192 8.94 9.65 -10.17
N THR A 193 9.77 9.28 -9.20
CA THR A 193 10.61 10.25 -8.50
C THR A 193 11.69 10.80 -9.44
N PRO A 194 12.19 12.03 -9.22
CA PRO A 194 13.28 12.59 -10.03
C PRO A 194 14.52 11.69 -10.09
N THR A 195 14.90 11.09 -8.95
CA THR A 195 16.02 10.16 -8.86
C THR A 195 15.79 8.92 -9.75
N ALA A 196 14.57 8.39 -9.79
CA ALA A 196 14.25 7.23 -10.62
C ALA A 196 14.41 7.49 -12.12
N LEU A 197 14.05 8.70 -12.57
CA LEU A 197 14.15 9.09 -13.98
C LEU A 197 15.60 9.09 -14.44
N THR A 198 16.51 9.67 -13.64
CA THR A 198 17.95 9.69 -13.95
C THR A 198 18.58 8.29 -14.05
N ALA A 199 18.17 7.36 -13.17
CA ALA A 199 18.65 5.98 -13.22
C ALA A 199 18.13 5.22 -14.47
N THR A 200 16.89 5.50 -14.87
CA THR A 200 16.27 4.88 -16.05
C THR A 200 16.93 5.35 -17.34
N ASP A 201 17.25 6.64 -17.44
CA ASP A 201 17.96 7.23 -18.59
C ASP A 201 19.38 6.68 -18.73
N CYS A 202 20.14 6.59 -17.63
CA CYS A 202 21.47 5.96 -17.62
C CYS A 202 21.43 4.49 -18.08
N THR A 203 20.43 3.73 -17.64
CA THR A 203 20.27 2.31 -18.02
C THR A 203 19.92 2.16 -19.51
N HIS A 204 19.07 3.05 -20.04
CA HIS A 204 18.77 3.10 -21.47
C HIS A 204 19.99 3.50 -22.31
N GLN A 205 20.83 4.42 -21.83
CA GLN A 205 22.04 4.85 -22.51
C GLN A 205 23.11 3.73 -22.53
N GLN A 206 23.31 3.02 -21.43
CA GLN A 206 24.24 1.87 -21.37
C GLN A 206 23.80 0.70 -22.26
N ASN A 207 22.49 0.39 -22.29
CA ASN A 207 21.97 -0.65 -23.20
C ASN A 207 22.01 -0.25 -24.68
N ARG A 208 21.94 1.05 -24.98
CA ARG A 208 22.11 1.56 -26.34
C ARG A 208 23.57 1.43 -26.77
N LEU A 209 24.53 1.76 -25.90
CA LEU A 209 25.97 1.59 -26.18
C LEU A 209 26.37 0.12 -26.37
N ARG A 210 25.79 -0.81 -25.61
CA ARG A 210 26.03 -2.27 -25.78
C ARG A 210 25.41 -2.89 -27.05
N LYS A 211 24.49 -2.20 -27.72
CA LYS A 211 23.90 -2.67 -28.99
C LYS A 211 24.63 -2.14 -30.23
N VAL A 212 25.56 -1.20 -30.05
CA VAL A 212 26.36 -0.59 -31.13
C VAL A 212 27.81 -1.09 -31.11
N ALA A 213 28.17 -1.93 -30.13
CA ALA A 213 29.41 -2.70 -30.07
C ALA A 213 29.12 -4.16 -30.46
#